data_AF-A0A6L5PJN6-F1
#
_entry.id   AF-A0A6L5PJN6-F1
#
_cell.length_a   1.000
_cell.length_b   1.000
_cell.length_c   1.000
_cell.angle_alpha   90.00
_cell.angle_beta   90.00
_cell.angle_gamma   90.00
#
_symmetry.space_group_name_H-M   'P 1'
#
loop_
_entity.id
_entity.type
_entity.pdbx_description
1 polymer ?
#
loop_
_entity_poly.entity_id
_entity_poly.type
_entity_poly.pdbx_seq_one_letter_code
_entity_poly.pdbx_strand_id
1 'polypeptide(L)'
;MKGPLIDLECAAEHAAARQEPAPGAYAPGGRWERILRALHRRGPLKASEVYAATRGADHSSRIERAKVWRALVGLEDLGFVQADQGRFAITSRGDHALRDGDAV
;
A
#
# COMPACT_ATOMS: atom_id res chain seq x y z
N MET A 1 1.92 -18.74 -22.65
CA MET A 1 2.57 -18.39 -21.37
C MET A 1 1.66 -17.41 -20.64
N LYS A 2 1.03 -17.82 -19.54
CA LYS A 2 0.03 -17.02 -18.80
C LYS A 2 0.73 -16.28 -17.65
N GLY A 3 0.87 -14.96 -17.75
CA GLY A 3 1.27 -14.10 -16.64
C GLY A 3 0.16 -14.03 -15.57
N PRO A 4 0.45 -13.65 -14.32
CA PRO A 4 -0.53 -13.70 -13.25
C PRO A 4 -1.53 -12.54 -13.41
N LEU A 5 -2.75 -12.91 -13.76
CA LEU A 5 -3.97 -12.12 -13.70
C LEU A 5 -4.26 -11.74 -12.24
N ILE A 6 -3.66 -10.66 -11.75
CA ILE A 6 -4.27 -9.86 -10.69
C ILE A 6 -4.95 -8.69 -11.41
N ASP A 7 -6.19 -8.94 -11.80
CA ASP A 7 -7.33 -8.03 -11.84
C ASP A 7 -7.10 -6.64 -12.47
N LEU A 8 -6.99 -6.62 -13.81
CA LEU A 8 -7.25 -5.43 -14.64
C LEU A 8 -8.61 -4.77 -14.32
N GLU A 9 -9.59 -5.55 -13.85
CA GLU A 9 -10.90 -5.04 -13.40
C GLU A 9 -10.80 -4.16 -12.14
N CYS A 10 -9.84 -4.42 -11.24
CA CYS A 10 -9.66 -3.62 -10.03
C CYS A 10 -9.03 -2.24 -10.34
N ALA A 11 -8.20 -2.17 -11.39
CA ALA A 11 -7.63 -0.92 -11.89
C ALA A 11 -8.67 -0.09 -12.69
N ALA A 12 -9.53 -0.76 -13.48
CA ALA A 12 -10.53 -0.11 -14.32
C ALA A 12 -11.69 0.52 -13.53
N GLU A 13 -12.14 -0.10 -12.43
CA GLU A 13 -13.21 0.46 -11.58
C GLU A 13 -12.79 1.76 -10.84
N HIS A 14 -11.50 2.05 -10.73
CA HIS A 14 -10.99 3.15 -9.90
C HIS A 14 -10.73 4.48 -10.62
N ALA A 15 -10.84 4.53 -11.95
CA ALA A 15 -10.79 5.79 -12.70
C ALA A 15 -11.94 6.76 -12.33
N ALA A 16 -13.00 6.27 -11.67
CA ALA A 16 -14.20 7.01 -11.32
C ALA A 16 -14.21 7.61 -9.89
N ALA A 17 -13.30 7.24 -8.99
CA ALA A 17 -13.34 7.66 -7.59
C ALA A 17 -12.49 8.91 -7.31
N ARG A 18 -12.80 10.02 -7.98
CA ARG A 18 -12.24 11.34 -7.63
C ARG A 18 -13.07 11.99 -6.54
N GLN A 19 -12.73 11.75 -5.28
CA GLN A 19 -12.80 12.71 -4.15
C GLN A 19 -12.47 12.01 -2.84
N GLU A 20 -11.20 12.04 -2.45
CA GLU A 20 -10.70 11.78 -1.09
C GLU A 20 -9.43 12.61 -0.84
N PRO A 21 -9.09 12.90 0.43
CA PRO A 21 -8.61 14.21 0.88
C PRO A 21 -7.19 14.55 0.44
N ALA A 22 -6.87 15.86 0.52
CA ALA A 22 -5.61 16.46 0.09
C ALA A 22 -4.35 15.74 0.64
N PRO A 23 -3.27 15.64 -0.16
CA PRO A 23 -2.02 15.01 0.25
C PRO A 23 -1.30 15.89 1.27
N GLY A 24 -0.90 15.35 2.42
CA GLY A 24 -0.17 16.18 3.38
C GLY A 24 0.42 15.57 4.65
N ALA A 25 -0.03 14.42 5.15
CA ALA A 25 0.61 13.85 6.34
C ALA A 25 0.58 12.34 6.36
N TYR A 26 1.77 11.74 6.42
CA TYR A 26 1.94 10.39 6.94
C TYR A 26 1.41 10.37 8.37
N ALA A 27 0.43 9.50 8.66
CA ALA A 27 -0.12 9.31 9.99
C ALA A 27 0.50 8.05 10.64
N PRO A 28 1.35 8.20 11.67
CA PRO A 28 1.88 7.08 12.45
C PRO A 28 0.75 6.27 13.12
N GLY A 29 0.98 4.98 13.36
CA GLY A 29 0.03 4.02 13.96
C GLY A 29 -1.07 3.52 13.03
N GLY A 30 -1.21 4.12 11.85
CA GLY A 30 -2.28 3.84 10.88
C GLY A 30 -1.99 2.68 9.91
N ARG A 31 -2.93 2.49 8.97
CA ARG A 31 -2.81 1.49 7.90
C ARG A 31 -1.55 1.68 7.04
N TRP A 32 -1.15 2.92 6.81
CA TRP A 32 0.01 3.28 5.99
C TRP A 32 1.32 2.81 6.63
N GLU A 33 1.46 2.99 7.94
CA GLU A 33 2.61 2.47 8.66
C GLU A 33 2.67 0.94 8.63
N ARG A 34 1.54 0.24 8.79
CA ARG A 34 1.53 -1.24 8.70
C ARG A 34 1.99 -1.74 7.33
N ILE A 35 1.61 -1.03 6.26
CA ILE A 35 2.08 -1.32 4.90
C ILE A 35 3.60 -1.11 4.82
N LEU A 36 4.10 0.05 5.25
CA LEU A 36 5.55 0.33 5.25
C LEU A 36 6.33 -0.68 6.08
N ARG A 37 5.87 -1.04 7.28
CA ARG A 37 6.49 -2.09 8.12
C ARG A 37 6.45 -3.47 7.46
N ALA A 38 5.40 -3.80 6.71
CA ALA A 38 5.33 -5.05 5.97
C ALA A 38 6.40 -5.09 4.87
N LEU A 39 6.52 -4.01 4.10
CA LEU A 39 7.52 -3.88 3.03
C LEU A 39 8.96 -3.85 3.57
N HIS A 40 9.20 -3.10 4.65
CA HIS A 40 10.49 -3.03 5.32
C HIS A 40 10.97 -4.42 5.80
N ARG A 41 10.08 -5.20 6.43
CA ARG A 41 10.44 -6.50 7.01
C ARG A 41 10.50 -7.64 5.99
N ARG A 42 9.67 -7.61 4.96
CA ARG A 42 9.48 -8.74 4.03
C ARG A 42 10.06 -8.48 2.63
N GLY A 43 10.56 -7.27 2.38
CA GLY A 43 11.04 -6.86 1.07
C GLY A 43 9.89 -6.58 0.08
N PRO A 44 10.15 -6.65 -1.24
CA PRO A 44 9.16 -6.31 -2.24
C PRO A 44 7.96 -7.28 -2.29
N LEU A 45 6.76 -6.75 -2.07
CA LEU A 45 5.51 -7.53 -1.98
C LEU A 45 4.49 -7.14 -3.06
N LYS A 46 3.68 -8.10 -3.50
CA LYS A 46 2.47 -7.83 -4.29
C LYS A 46 1.39 -7.20 -3.42
N ALA A 47 0.44 -6.48 -4.03
CA ALA A 47 -0.69 -5.89 -3.31
C ALA A 47 -1.50 -6.91 -2.49
N SER A 48 -1.67 -8.14 -2.99
CA SER A 48 -2.35 -9.23 -2.27
C SER A 48 -1.58 -9.69 -1.02
N GLU A 49 -0.25 -9.69 -1.09
CA GLU A 49 0.64 -10.04 0.03
C GLU A 49 0.68 -8.92 1.08
N VAL A 50 0.66 -7.65 0.64
CA VAL A 50 0.49 -6.49 1.52
C VAL A 50 -0.86 -6.54 2.23
N TYR A 51 -1.94 -6.85 1.51
CA TYR A 51 -3.25 -7.06 2.11
C TYR A 51 -3.22 -8.17 3.18
N ALA A 52 -2.64 -9.32 2.86
CA ALA A 52 -2.51 -10.42 3.82
C ALA A 52 -1.67 -10.04 5.05
N ALA A 53 -0.63 -9.22 4.87
CA ALA A 53 0.23 -8.76 5.95
C ALA A 53 -0.40 -7.70 6.87
N THR A 54 -1.44 -7.00 6.39
CA THR A 54 -2.06 -5.86 7.09
C THR A 54 -3.46 -6.14 7.61
N ARG A 55 -4.00 -7.33 7.34
CA ARG A 55 -5.34 -7.78 7.73
C ARG A 55 -5.45 -8.08 9.24
N GLY A 56 -6.49 -7.53 9.88
CA GLY A 56 -7.10 -8.09 11.11
C GLY A 56 -8.25 -9.04 10.76
N ALA A 57 -8.59 -9.98 11.64
CA ALA A 57 -9.33 -11.21 11.31
C ALA A 57 -10.64 -11.06 10.48
N ASP A 58 -11.45 -10.00 10.61
CA ASP A 58 -12.89 -10.10 10.33
C ASP A 58 -13.51 -9.11 9.32
N HIS A 59 -12.91 -8.87 8.14
CA HIS A 59 -13.49 -7.93 7.15
C HIS A 59 -13.72 -8.52 5.75
N SER A 60 -14.75 -7.98 5.07
CA SER A 60 -15.10 -8.36 3.70
C SER A 60 -13.91 -8.09 2.76
N SER A 61 -13.53 -9.11 1.99
CA SER A 61 -12.23 -9.15 1.32
C SER A 61 -12.09 -8.11 0.21
N ARG A 62 -13.18 -7.70 -0.45
CA ARG A 62 -13.12 -6.79 -1.61
C ARG A 62 -12.87 -5.33 -1.22
N ILE A 63 -13.65 -4.77 -0.29
CA ILE A 63 -13.54 -3.36 0.12
C ILE A 63 -12.18 -3.10 0.77
N GLU A 64 -11.73 -4.02 1.64
CA GLU A 64 -10.44 -3.86 2.30
C GLU A 64 -9.26 -3.96 1.34
N ARG A 65 -9.33 -4.81 0.30
CA ARG A 65 -8.34 -4.84 -0.78
C ARG A 65 -8.28 -3.51 -1.53
N ALA A 66 -9.43 -2.93 -1.88
CA ALA A 66 -9.48 -1.63 -2.56
C ALA A 66 -8.87 -0.51 -1.70
N LYS A 67 -9.10 -0.51 -0.39
CA LYS A 67 -8.48 0.44 0.53
C LYS A 67 -6.96 0.26 0.64
N VAL A 68 -6.47 -0.99 0.71
CA VAL A 68 -5.03 -1.27 0.71
C VAL A 68 -4.38 -0.83 -0.60
N TRP A 69 -5.05 -1.05 -1.72
CA TRP A 69 -4.60 -0.57 -3.03
C TRP A 69 -4.49 0.96 -3.07
N ARG A 70 -5.54 1.69 -2.65
CA ARG A 70 -5.48 3.17 -2.57
C ARG A 70 -4.35 3.66 -1.67
N ALA A 71 -4.12 2.99 -0.55
CA ALA A 71 -3.02 3.33 0.34
C ALA A 71 -1.64 3.11 -0.32
N LEU A 72 -1.46 2.03 -1.08
CA LEU A 72 -0.23 1.77 -1.82
C LEU A 72 0.02 2.84 -2.89
N VAL A 73 -1.00 3.20 -3.68
CA VAL A 73 -0.91 4.27 -4.67
C VAL A 73 -0.58 5.61 -4.01
N GLY A 74 -1.24 5.96 -2.90
CA GLY A 74 -0.92 7.18 -2.17
C GLY A 74 0.50 7.21 -1.61
N LEU A 75 1.02 6.07 -1.13
CA LEU A 75 2.42 5.96 -0.68
C LEU A 75 3.40 6.07 -1.85
N GLU A 76 3.02 5.59 -3.04
CA GLU A 76 3.82 5.69 -4.26
C GLU A 76 3.88 7.14 -4.74
N ASP A 77 2.74 7.82 -4.81
CA ASP A 77 2.65 9.25 -5.16
C ASP A 77 3.46 10.14 -4.20
N LEU A 78 3.54 9.75 -2.91
CA LEU A 78 4.35 10.43 -1.89
C LEU A 78 5.84 10.03 -1.91
N GLY A 79 6.23 9.08 -2.77
CA GLY A 79 7.59 8.60 -2.92
C GLY A 79 8.10 7.73 -1.76
N PHE A 80 7.21 7.18 -0.93
CA PHE A 80 7.56 6.29 0.18
C PHE A 80 7.69 4.83 -0.25
N VAL A 81 6.99 4.45 -1.32
CA VAL A 81 7.14 3.15 -1.97
C VAL A 81 7.36 3.35 -3.47
N GLN A 82 7.90 2.33 -4.12
CA GLN A 82 8.05 2.25 -5.58
C GLN A 82 7.42 0.96 -6.08
N ALA A 83 6.68 1.02 -7.19
CA ALA A 83 6.20 -0.17 -7.88
C ALA A 83 7.21 -0.62 -8.95
N ASP A 84 7.58 -1.89 -8.93
CA ASP A 84 8.37 -2.54 -9.98
C ASP A 84 7.81 -3.95 -10.26
N GLN A 85 7.55 -4.25 -11.53
CA GLN A 85 7.03 -5.55 -11.99
C GLN A 85 5.82 -6.09 -11.18
N GLY A 86 4.92 -5.20 -10.75
CA GLY A 86 3.74 -5.56 -9.96
C GLY A 86 4.00 -5.87 -8.48
N ARG A 87 5.18 -5.49 -7.98
CA ARG A 87 5.56 -5.52 -6.57
C ARG A 87 5.82 -4.10 -6.08
N PHE A 88 5.56 -3.87 -4.80
CA PHE A 88 5.86 -2.63 -4.12
C PHE A 88 7.07 -2.83 -3.23
N ALA A 89 8.02 -1.91 -3.27
CA ALA A 89 9.19 -1.88 -2.40
C ALA A 89 9.22 -0.56 -1.63
N ILE A 90 9.69 -0.57 -0.39
CA ILE A 90 9.92 0.65 0.37
C ILE A 90 11.10 1.42 -0.23
N THR A 91 11.00 2.74 -0.33
CA THR A 91 12.11 3.61 -0.75
C THR A 91 12.93 4.06 0.47
N SER A 92 14.11 4.63 0.26
CA SER A 92 14.89 5.26 1.35
C SER A 92 14.07 6.30 2.11
N ARG A 93 13.25 7.09 1.40
CA ARG A 93 12.36 8.10 2.02
C ARG A 93 11.31 7.44 2.91
N GLY A 94 10.69 6.35 2.45
CA GLY A 94 9.72 5.59 3.25
C GLY A 94 10.35 4.94 4.48
N ASP A 95 11.58 4.45 4.34
CA ASP A 95 12.36 3.85 5.41
C ASP A 95 12.71 4.88 6.50
N HIS A 96 13.14 6.09 6.11
CA HIS A 96 13.37 7.20 7.03
C HIS A 96 12.08 7.62 7.76
N ALA A 97 10.98 7.82 7.02
CA ALA A 97 9.70 8.20 7.61
C ALA A 97 9.19 7.17 8.64
N LEU A 98 9.43 5.87 8.39
CA LEU A 98 9.07 4.80 9.30
C LEU A 98 9.90 4.84 10.60
N ARG A 99 11.21 5.13 10.50
CA ARG A 99 12.11 5.20 11.66
C ARG A 99 11.92 6.47 12.48
N ASP A 100 11.66 7.60 11.84
CA ASP A 100 11.39 8.87 12.54
C ASP A 100 10.05 8.79 13.31
N GLY A 101 9.09 7.99 12.82
CA GLY A 101 7.85 7.69 13.53
C GLY A 101 8.00 6.75 14.73
N ASP A 102 9.09 5.97 14.82
CA ASP A 102 9.42 5.12 15.99
C ASP A 102 10.02 5.92 17.16
N ALA A 103 10.33 7.21 16.96
CA ALA A 103 10.99 8.07 17.94
C ALA A 103 10.04 8.92 18.80
N VAL A 104 8.73 8.68 18.74
CA VAL A 104 7.68 9.42 19.48
C VAL A 104 7.03 8.55 20.54
#